data_AF-A0A976KSL5-F1
#
_entry.id   AF-A0A976KSL5-F1
#
_cell.length_a   1.000
_cell.length_b   1.000
_cell.length_c   1.000
_cell.angle_alpha   90.00
_cell.angle_beta   90.00
_cell.angle_gamma   90.00
#
_symmetry.space_group_name_H-M   'P 1'
#
loop_
_entity.id
_entity.type
_entity.pdbx_description
1 polymer ?
#
loop_
_entity_poly.entity_id
_entity_poly.type
_entity_poly.pdbx_seq_one_letter_code
_entity_poly.pdbx_strand_id
1 'polypeptide(L)' 'GMWFERFVIISTSLHHDFLPSSWDYFTATIDDVFLLIGSFGLFFTLFCLFARYLPMLAISEVKSVMPQAKPH' A
#
# COMPACT_ATOMS: atom_id res chain seq x y z
N GLY A 1 -6.60 4.79 11.89
CA GLY A 1 -6.15 4.03 10.72
C GLY A 1 -5.10 4.84 9.98
N MET A 2 -3.97 4.25 9.61
CA MET A 2 -2.83 5.00 9.07
C MET A 2 -3.16 5.78 7.78
N TRP A 3 -4.07 5.26 6.94
CA TRP A 3 -4.53 5.98 5.75
C TRP A 3 -5.31 7.26 6.09
N PHE A 4 -6.28 7.19 7.01
CA PHE A 4 -7.04 8.36 7.46
C PHE A 4 -6.16 9.41 8.13
N GLU A 5 -5.13 9.00 8.88
CA GLU A 5 -4.13 9.93 9.43
C GLU A 5 -3.47 10.76 8.32
N ARG A 6 -3.04 10.11 7.22
CA ARG A 6 -2.44 10.80 6.08
C ARG A 6 -3.44 11.67 5.32
N PHE A 7 -4.66 11.18 5.14
CA PHE A 7 -5.73 11.94 4.50
C PHE A 7 -6.03 13.24 5.26
N VAL A 8 -6.14 13.18 6.59
CA VAL A 8 -6.42 14.35 7.43
C VAL A 8 -5.26 15.35 7.40
N ILE A 9 -4.01 14.89 7.49
CA ILE A 9 -2.84 15.79 7.41
C ILE A 9 -2.84 16.55 6.07
N ILE A 10 -3.05 15.84 4.95
CA ILE A 10 -2.97 16.46 3.62
C ILE A 10 -4.17 17.35 3.34
N SER A 11 -5.40 16.83 3.53
CA SER A 11 -6.63 17.53 3.20
C SER A 11 -6.80 18.79 4.06
N THR A 12 -6.66 18.67 5.39
CA THR A 12 -6.92 19.79 6.30
C THR A 12 -5.84 20.87 6.22
N SER A 13 -4.57 20.50 5.97
CA SER A 13 -3.51 21.50 5.79
C SER A 13 -3.68 22.31 4.50
N LEU A 14 -4.18 21.71 3.41
CA LEU A 14 -4.33 22.40 2.13
C LEU A 14 -5.65 23.19 2.00
N HIS A 15 -6.70 22.81 2.73
CA HIS A 15 -7.98 23.54 2.70
C HIS A 15 -7.87 24.99 3.14
N HIS A 16 -6.87 25.32 3.97
CA HIS A 16 -6.74 26.62 4.59
C HIS A 16 -5.32 27.16 4.42
N ASP A 17 -5.02 27.57 3.18
CA ASP A 17 -3.75 28.20 2.83
C ASP A 17 -3.65 29.65 3.34
N PHE A 18 -2.45 30.23 3.20
CA PHE A 18 -2.11 31.58 3.67
C PHE A 18 -3.02 32.71 3.13
N LEU A 19 -3.70 32.50 2.01
CA LEU A 19 -4.61 33.45 1.38
C LEU A 19 -6.07 32.97 1.51
N PRO A 20 -6.97 33.75 2.15
CA PRO A 20 -8.37 33.36 2.34
C PRO A 20 -9.17 33.15 1.06
N SER A 21 -8.71 33.72 -0.06
CA SER A 21 -9.36 33.55 -1.37
C SER A 21 -9.12 32.19 -2.01
N SER A 22 -8.16 31.40 -1.51
CA SER A 22 -7.78 30.09 -2.05
C SER A 22 -8.31 28.93 -1.21
N TRP A 23 -9.16 29.21 -0.22
CA TRP A 23 -9.77 28.15 0.57
C TRP A 23 -10.85 27.46 -0.24
N ASP A 24 -10.74 26.14 -0.35
CA ASP A 24 -11.73 25.32 -1.01
C ASP A 24 -11.83 23.96 -0.31
N TYR A 25 -12.97 23.29 -0.49
CA TYR A 25 -13.23 21.99 0.10
C TYR A 25 -12.91 20.84 -0.86
N PHE A 26 -12.18 19.84 -0.36
CA PHE A 26 -11.93 18.61 -1.10
C PHE A 26 -13.19 17.74 -1.09
N THR A 27 -13.80 17.60 -2.26
CA THR A 27 -14.86 16.62 -2.50
C THR A 27 -14.30 15.47 -3.31
N ALA A 28 -14.22 14.28 -2.70
CA ALA A 28 -13.79 13.08 -3.40
C ALA A 28 -14.76 12.74 -4.53
N THR A 29 -14.23 12.56 -5.75
CA THR A 29 -15.00 12.13 -6.90
C THR A 29 -15.09 10.61 -6.91
N ILE A 30 -16.07 10.07 -7.64
CA ILE A 30 -16.24 8.63 -7.84
C ILE A 30 -14.94 8.00 -8.38
N ASP A 31 -14.24 8.69 -9.28
CA ASP A 31 -12.96 8.23 -9.83
C ASP A 31 -11.86 8.09 -8.77
N ASP A 32 -11.81 8.95 -7.74
CA ASP A 32 -10.83 8.85 -6.65
C ASP A 32 -11.02 7.55 -5.84
N VAL A 33 -12.29 7.20 -5.60
CA VAL A 33 -12.66 5.97 -4.87
C VAL A 33 -12.35 4.74 -5.72
N PHE A 34 -12.64 4.79 -7.02
CA PHE A 34 -12.28 3.71 -7.94
C PHE A 34 -10.77 3.52 -8.04
N LEU A 35 -9.98 4.59 -8.02
CA LEU A 35 -8.52 4.50 -8.05
C LEU A 35 -7.98 3.91 -6.73
N LEU A 36 -8.56 4.28 -5.60
CA LEU A 36 -8.23 3.67 -4.30
C LEU A 36 -8.50 2.16 -4.33
N ILE A 37 -9.72 1.74 -4.69
CA ILE A 37 -10.11 0.33 -4.77
C ILE A 37 -9.29 -0.41 -5.84
N GLY A 38 -9.07 0.22 -7.00
CA GLY A 38 -8.28 -0.31 -8.11
C GLY A 38 -6.83 -0.58 -7.71
N SER A 39 -6.22 0.28 -6.89
CA SER A 39 -4.87 0.05 -6.36
C SER A 39 -4.79 -1.21 -5.47
N PHE A 40 -5.81 -1.45 -4.63
CA PHE A 40 -5.93 -2.68 -3.87
C PHE A 40 -6.14 -3.90 -4.78
N GLY A 41 -7.03 -3.79 -5.76
CA GLY A 41 -7.29 -4.87 -6.72
C GLY A 41 -6.04 -5.25 -7.53
N LEU A 42 -5.28 -4.26 -8.01
CA LEU A 42 -4.03 -4.48 -8.73
C LEU A 42 -2.99 -5.12 -7.81
N PHE A 43 -2.83 -4.61 -6.59
CA PHE A 43 -1.91 -5.18 -5.60
C PHE A 43 -2.22 -6.66 -5.33
N PHE A 44 -3.48 -7.00 -5.05
CA PHE A 44 -3.88 -8.40 -4.83
C PHE A 44 -3.73 -9.25 -6.08
N THR A 45 -4.02 -8.71 -7.26
CA THR A 45 -3.84 -9.45 -8.53
C THR A 45 -2.38 -9.82 -8.74
N LEU A 46 -1.46 -8.86 -8.58
CA LEU A 46 -0.02 -9.12 -8.69
C LEU A 46 0.49 -10.02 -7.57
N PHE A 47 0.00 -9.84 -6.34
CA PHE A 47 0.37 -10.67 -5.19
C PHE A 47 -0.08 -12.13 -5.37
N CYS A 48 -1.31 -12.37 -5.81
CA CYS A 48 -1.82 -13.71 -6.11
C CYS A 48 -1.05 -14.35 -7.29
N LEU A 49 -0.71 -13.56 -8.31
CA LEU A 49 0.12 -14.02 -9.42
C LEU A 49 1.51 -14.43 -8.93
N PHE A 50 2.14 -13.60 -8.09
CA PHE A 50 3.41 -13.92 -7.45
C PHE A 50 3.32 -15.20 -6.62
N ALA A 51 2.32 -15.32 -5.75
CA ALA A 51 2.13 -16.50 -4.90
C ALA A 51 1.88 -17.79 -5.69
N ARG A 52 1.28 -17.70 -6.89
CA ARG A 52 1.01 -18.85 -7.75
C ARG A 52 2.22 -19.30 -8.56
N TYR A 53 2.99 -18.35 -9.11
CA TYR A 53 4.05 -18.67 -10.07
C TYR A 53 5.46 -18.68 -9.47
N LEU A 54 5.67 -18.03 -8.33
CA LEU A 54 6.98 -17.92 -7.68
C LEU A 54 6.95 -18.55 -6.28
N PRO A 55 8.07 -19.14 -5.82
CA PRO A 55 8.16 -19.65 -4.47
C PRO A 55 8.09 -18.49 -3.48
N MET A 56 7.06 -18.51 -2.62
CA MET A 56 6.82 -17.46 -1.62
C MET A 56 7.93 -17.34 -0.57
N LEU A 57 8.73 -18.40 -0.39
CA LEU A 57 9.84 -18.46 0.56
C LEU A 57 11.17 -18.64 -0.18
N ALA A 58 12.21 -17.97 0.31
CA ALA A 58 13.57 -18.15 -0.19
C ALA A 58 14.11 -19.53 0.23
N ILE A 59 13.88 -20.56 -0.61
CA ILE A 59 14.25 -21.95 -0.33
C ILE A 59 15.77 -22.10 -0.11
N SER A 60 16.61 -21.27 -0.73
CA SER A 60 18.06 -21.26 -0.51
C SER A 60 18.44 -20.89 0.92
N GLU A 61 17.80 -19.85 1.47
CA GLU A 61 18.03 -19.39 2.84
C GLU A 61 17.42 -20.36 3.85
N VAL A 62 16.24 -20.92 3.56
CA VAL A 62 15.62 -21.91 4.46
C VAL A 62 16.49 -23.16 4.56
N LYS A 63 17.12 -23.61 3.47
CA LYS A 63 18.00 -24.78 3.48
C LYS A 63 19.27 -24.57 4.32
N SER A 64 19.81 -23.34 4.44
CA SER A 64 21.03 -23.09 5.23
C SER A 64 20.78 -23.10 6.75
N VAL A 65 19.57 -22.75 7.19
CA VAL A 65 19.19 -22.73 8.60
C VAL A 65 18.57 -24.04 9.11
N MET A 66 18.27 -25.00 8.23
CA MET A 66 17.72 -26.29 8.63
C MET A 66 18.73 -27.12 9.46
N PRO A 67 18.28 -27.86 10.49
CA PRO A 67 19.15 -28.69 11.33
C PRO A 67 19.98 -29.71 10.54
N GLN A 68 19.46 -30.16 9.38
CA GLN A 68 20.16 -31.08 8.48
C GLN A 68 21.33 -30.45 7.70
N ALA A 69 21.48 -29.12 7.72
CA ALA A 69 22.56 -28.40 7.04
C ALA A 69 23.81 -28.21 7.90
N LYS A 70 23.77 -28.60 9.18
CA LYS A 70 24.98 -28.65 10.03
C LYS A 70 25.76 -29.93 9.71
N PRO A 71 26.99 -29.86 9.17
CA PRO A 71 27.87 -30.99 9.18
C PRO A 71 28.42 -31.14 10.60
N HIS A 72 27.78 -32.03 11.37
CA HIS A 72 28.09 -32.42 12.77
C HIS A 72 27.65 -31.43 13.86
#